data_AF-A0A502WR12-F1
#
_entry.id   AF-A0A502WR12-F1
#
_cell.length_a   1.000
_cell.length_b   1.000
_cell.length_c   1.000
_cell.angle_alpha   90.00
_cell.angle_beta   90.00
_cell.angle_gamma   90.00
#
_symmetry.space_group_name_H-M   'P 1'
#
loop_
_entity.id
_entity.type
_entity.pdbx_description
1 polymer ?
#
loop_
_entity_poly.entity_id
_entity_poly.type
_entity_poly.pdbx_seq_one_letter_code
_entity_poly.pdbx_strand_id
1 'polypeptide(L)' 'MSGLRSPLNFANTVDYEAIKRHAFHDQNIVIVRLDDPKLSWADREMLRAVGERLYGAPKPAGR' A
#
# COMPACT_ATOMS: atom_id res chain seq x y z
N MET A 1 -45.39 -5.20 -15.09
CA MET A 1 -44.42 -4.09 -15.00
C MET A 1 -44.22 -3.76 -13.53
N SER A 2 -43.06 -4.09 -12.95
CA SER A 2 -42.61 -3.52 -11.67
C SER A 2 -41.09 -3.55 -11.67
N GLY A 3 -40.52 -2.39 -11.36
CA GLY A 3 -39.19 -1.97 -11.77
C GLY A 3 -38.05 -2.57 -10.98
N LEU A 4 -36.89 -2.58 -11.65
CA LEU A 4 -35.57 -2.77 -11.10
C LEU A 4 -35.37 -1.93 -9.83
N ARG A 5 -34.97 -2.59 -8.74
CA ARG A 5 -34.17 -1.94 -7.70
C ARG A 5 -32.88 -2.73 -7.58
N SER A 6 -31.84 -2.26 -8.25
CA SER A 6 -30.46 -2.71 -7.98
C SER A 6 -30.09 -2.26 -6.58
N PRO A 7 -29.85 -3.15 -5.60
CA PRO A 7 -29.37 -2.73 -4.29
C PRO A 7 -27.84 -2.79 -4.32
N LEU A 8 -27.22 -2.02 -5.21
CA LEU A 8 -25.79 -1.72 -5.07
C LEU A 8 -25.66 -0.55 -4.11
N ASN A 9 -25.99 -0.83 -2.86
CA ASN A 9 -25.75 0.07 -1.75
C ASN A 9 -24.24 0.02 -1.44
N PHE A 10 -23.42 0.75 -2.20
CA PHE A 10 -21.99 0.94 -1.90
C PHE A 10 -21.77 1.89 -0.70
N ALA A 11 -22.70 1.90 0.25
CA ALA A 11 -22.56 2.62 1.50
C ALA A 11 -21.76 1.76 2.48
N ASN A 12 -20.46 1.62 2.21
CA ASN A 12 -19.47 1.36 3.23
C ASN A 12 -18.27 2.24 2.89
N THR A 13 -18.10 3.32 3.65
CA THR A 13 -16.83 4.03 3.72
C THR A 13 -15.78 3.01 4.11
N VAL A 14 -14.98 2.56 3.14
CA VAL A 14 -13.91 1.59 3.38
C VAL A 14 -12.94 2.21 4.37
N ASP A 15 -12.76 1.56 5.53
CA ASP A 15 -11.76 1.98 6.51
C ASP A 15 -10.38 1.54 6.03
N TYR A 16 -9.71 2.43 5.30
CA TYR A 16 -8.38 2.20 4.76
C TYR A 16 -7.32 1.98 5.86
N GLU A 17 -7.49 2.56 7.04
CA GLU A 17 -6.54 2.37 8.14
C GLU A 17 -6.71 1.00 8.78
N ALA A 18 -7.96 0.51 8.91
CA ALA A 18 -8.19 -0.88 9.26
C ALA A 18 -7.55 -1.85 8.25
N ILE A 19 -7.71 -1.59 6.94
CA ILE A 19 -7.11 -2.44 5.89
C ILE A 19 -5.58 -2.47 6.01
N LYS A 20 -4.91 -1.32 6.19
CA LYS A 20 -3.45 -1.27 6.35
C LYS A 20 -2.99 -2.03 7.60
N ARG A 21 -3.69 -1.87 8.72
CA ARG A 21 -3.38 -2.60 9.97
C ARG A 21 -3.50 -4.10 9.79
N HIS A 22 -4.59 -4.57 9.18
CA HIS A 22 -4.81 -5.99 8.91
C HIS A 22 -3.81 -6.56 7.90
N ALA A 23 -3.50 -5.82 6.83
CA ALA A 23 -2.49 -6.23 5.86
C ALA A 23 -1.13 -6.46 6.54
N PHE A 24 -0.74 -5.59 7.47
CA PHE A 24 0.49 -5.77 8.23
C PHE A 24 0.41 -6.91 9.25
N HIS A 25 -0.61 -6.90 10.10
CA HIS A 25 -0.73 -7.85 11.22
C HIS A 25 -0.99 -9.29 10.74
N ASP A 26 -1.90 -9.46 9.77
CA ASP A 26 -2.40 -10.79 9.39
C ASP A 26 -1.67 -11.36 8.18
N GLN A 27 -1.09 -10.51 7.32
CA GLN A 27 -0.48 -10.93 6.05
C GLN A 27 1.01 -10.52 5.93
N ASN A 28 1.55 -9.80 6.92
CA ASN A 28 2.91 -9.25 6.87
C ASN A 28 3.18 -8.40 5.62
N ILE A 29 2.15 -7.71 5.11
CA ILE A 29 2.24 -6.84 3.93
C ILE A 29 2.41 -5.39 4.40
N VAL A 30 3.43 -4.74 3.87
CA VAL A 30 3.72 -3.32 4.07
C VAL A 30 3.87 -2.63 2.72
N ILE A 31 3.13 -1.54 2.53
CA ILE A 31 3.29 -0.61 1.40
C ILE A 31 3.76 0.72 2.00
N VAL A 32 4.99 1.09 1.66
CA VAL A 32 5.62 2.31 2.14
C VAL A 32 6.16 3.10 0.97
N ARG A 33 6.03 4.42 1.05
CA ARG A 33 6.79 5.31 0.20
C ARG A 33 8.19 5.47 0.81
N LEU A 34 9.24 5.32 0.01
CA LEU A 34 10.63 5.45 0.50
C LEU A 34 10.96 6.85 1.03
N ASP A 35 10.18 7.86 0.66
CA ASP A 35 10.33 9.24 1.12
C ASP A 35 9.44 9.58 2.33
N ASP A 36 8.72 8.61 2.89
CA ASP A 36 7.82 8.84 4.03
C ASP A 36 8.61 9.46 5.21
N PRO A 37 8.14 10.56 5.80
CA PRO A 37 8.83 11.26 6.88
C PRO A 37 8.94 10.43 8.17
N LYS A 38 8.13 9.38 8.33
CA LYS A 38 8.19 8.47 9.48
C LYS A 38 9.35 7.47 9.38
N LEU A 39 9.94 7.29 8.19
CA LEU A 39 11.09 6.42 7.99
C LEU A 39 12.37 7.18 8.31
N SER A 40 13.18 6.63 9.23
CA SER A 40 14.53 7.13 9.43
C SER A 40 15.40 6.87 8.20
N TRP A 41 16.55 7.53 8.11
CA TRP A 41 17.50 7.25 7.03
C TRP A 41 17.87 5.75 6.94
N ALA A 42 18.09 5.11 8.10
CA ALA A 42 18.42 3.68 8.15
C ALA A 42 17.26 2.80 7.66
N ASP A 43 16.02 3.11 8.03
CA ASP A 43 14.85 2.36 7.55
C ASP A 43 14.68 2.48 6.04
N ARG A 44 14.90 3.68 5.49
CA ARG A 44 14.85 3.93 4.04
C ARG A 44 15.90 3.12 3.31
N GLU A 45 17.11 3.06 3.85
CA GLU A 45 18.20 2.33 3.23
C GLU A 45 17.98 0.81 3.29
N MET A 46 17.46 0.30 4.42
CA MET A 46 17.06 -1.10 4.54
C MET A 46 15.97 -1.45 3.51
N LEU A 47 14.92 -0.63 3.42
CA LEU A 47 13.84 -0.84 2.45
C LEU A 47 14.31 -0.74 1.00
N ARG A 48 15.24 0.18 0.69
CA ARG A 48 15.89 0.27 -0.63
C ARG A 48 16.65 -1.00 -0.93
N ALA A 49 17.54 -1.45 -0.05
CA ALA A 49 18.33 -2.66 -0.26
C ALA A 49 17.46 -3.90 -0.45
N VAL A 50 16.38 -4.03 0.34
CA VAL A 50 15.38 -5.10 0.16
C VAL A 50 14.69 -4.98 -1.20
N GLY A 51 14.23 -3.78 -1.57
CA GLY A 51 13.58 -3.52 -2.84
C GLY A 51 14.49 -3.82 -4.04
N GLU A 52 15.75 -3.40 -3.99
CA GLU A 52 16.74 -3.67 -5.03
C GLU A 52 17.05 -5.16 -5.18
N ARG A 53 17.12 -5.89 -4.06
CA ARG A 53 17.30 -7.34 -4.09
C ARG A 53 16.10 -8.07 -4.68
N LEU A 54 14.89 -7.61 -4.41
CA LEU A 54 13.65 -8.27 -4.84
C LEU A 54 13.23 -7.89 -6.26
N TYR A 55 13.46 -6.64 -6.67
CA TYR A 55 12.93 -6.06 -7.90
C TYR A 55 13.99 -5.47 -8.83
N GLY A 56 15.26 -5.46 -8.41
CA GLY A 56 16.36 -4.80 -9.12
C GLY A 56 16.47 -3.31 -8.80
N ALA A 57 17.56 -2.70 -9.24
CA ALA A 57 17.79 -1.27 -9.06
C ALA A 57 16.63 -0.45 -9.67
N PRO A 58 16.15 0.61 -8.99
CA PRO A 58 15.14 1.49 -9.56
C PRO A 58 15.67 2.02 -10.89
N LYS A 59 14.86 1.94 -11.94
CA LYS A 59 15.23 2.58 -13.22
C LYS A 59 15.51 4.04 -12.92
N PRO A 60 16.66 4.60 -13.37
CA PRO A 60 16.89 6.02 -13.26
C PRO A 60 15.68 6.71 -13.88
N ALA A 61 15.06 7.62 -13.12
CA ALA A 61 14.00 8.46 -13.67
C ALA A 61 14.58 9.11 -14.93
N GLY A 62 14.02 8.72 -16.08
CA GLY A 62 14.62 8.98 -17.39
C GLY A 62 15.04 10.44 -17.50
N ARG A 63 16.29 10.63 -17.91
CA ARG A 63 16.76 11.89 -18.49
C ARG A 63 16.34 11.93 -19.95
#